data_AF-A0A931RR61-F1
#
_entry.id   AF-A0A931RR61-F1
#
_cell.length_a   1.000
_cell.length_b   1.000
_cell.length_c   1.000
_cell.angle_alpha   90.00
_cell.angle_beta   90.00
_cell.angle_gamma   90.00
#
_symmetry.space_group_name_H-M   'P 1'
#
loop_
_entity.id
_entity.type
_entity.pdbx_description
1 polymer ?
#
loop_
_entity_poly.entity_id
_entity_poly.type
_entity_poly.pdbx_seq_one_letter_code
_entity_poly.pdbx_strand_id
1 'polypeptide(L)'
;MKNNKDEEQILVVKSDIIFKKEKWQGLKTDNLDYCIDLIKNNCEFKRRGDMENDPSFQQIIPYALFNYKDKYFVYKYLENAGEKRLVDHCQVGVGGHINKDDINSGQDILEQGMMREWNEEVDFRGNLLQKKL
;
A
#
# COMPACT_ATOMS: atom_id res chain seq x y z
N MET A 1 21.98 12.74 0.51
CA MET A 1 21.91 11.69 1.55
C MET A 1 20.64 10.91 1.28
N LYS A 2 20.67 9.58 1.16
CA LYS A 2 19.42 8.80 1.08
C LYS A 2 18.70 9.01 2.42
N ASN A 3 17.50 9.57 2.41
CA ASN A 3 16.66 9.61 3.61
C ASN A 3 16.53 8.18 4.15
N ASN A 4 16.70 8.03 5.45
CA ASN A 4 16.45 6.75 6.10
C ASN A 4 14.95 6.47 6.01
N LYS A 5 14.57 5.37 5.34
CA LYS A 5 13.16 4.98 5.16
C LYS A 5 12.44 4.84 6.51
N ASP A 6 13.16 4.46 7.56
CA ASP A 6 12.58 4.33 8.89
C ASP A 6 12.02 5.64 9.45
N GLU A 7 12.48 6.79 8.96
CA GLU A 7 11.99 8.12 9.37
C GLU A 7 10.71 8.56 8.64
N GLU A 8 10.32 7.85 7.58
CA GLU A 8 9.10 8.15 6.82
C GLU A 8 7.88 8.15 7.74
N GLN A 9 6.97 9.11 7.52
CA GLN A 9 5.69 9.15 8.22
C GLN A 9 4.65 8.42 7.38
N ILE A 10 4.27 7.21 7.81
CA ILE A 10 3.40 6.30 7.07
C ILE A 10 1.99 6.24 7.66
N LEU A 11 1.00 5.98 6.81
CA LEU A 11 -0.41 5.84 7.21
C LEU A 11 -0.64 4.52 7.96
N VAL A 12 -1.16 4.64 9.18
CA VAL A 12 -1.51 3.50 10.03
C VAL A 12 -2.90 3.67 10.62
N VAL A 13 -3.51 2.57 11.04
CA VAL A 13 -4.75 2.54 11.82
C VAL A 13 -4.54 1.62 13.02
N LYS A 14 -5.12 1.95 14.18
CA LYS A 14 -5.05 1.06 15.33
C LYS A 14 -5.69 -0.30 15.03
N SER A 15 -5.00 -1.37 15.39
CA SER A 15 -5.43 -2.75 15.16
C SER A 15 -6.78 -3.04 15.84
N ASP A 16 -7.03 -2.48 17.03
CA ASP A 16 -8.30 -2.66 17.76
C ASP A 16 -9.50 -1.95 17.09
N ILE A 17 -9.24 -0.94 16.25
CA ILE A 17 -10.26 -0.24 15.45
C ILE A 17 -10.55 -1.03 14.17
N ILE A 18 -9.54 -1.29 13.34
CA ILE A 18 -9.75 -1.91 12.02
C ILE A 18 -10.22 -3.36 12.13
N PHE A 19 -9.80 -4.07 13.18
CA PHE A 19 -10.19 -5.45 13.44
C PHE A 19 -11.26 -5.59 14.53
N LYS A 20 -11.98 -4.52 14.85
CA LYS A 20 -13.00 -4.52 15.93
C LYS A 20 -14.10 -5.55 15.72
N LYS A 21 -14.59 -5.67 14.48
CA LYS A 21 -15.68 -6.59 14.12
C LYS A 21 -15.21 -8.00 13.82
N GLU A 22 -14.12 -8.10 13.07
CA GLU A 22 -13.67 -9.35 12.47
C GLU A 22 -12.15 -9.31 12.26
N LYS A 23 -11.53 -10.47 12.40
CA LYS A 23 -10.18 -10.76 11.91
C LYS A 23 -10.28 -11.90 10.91
N TRP A 24 -9.53 -11.80 9.83
CA TRP A 24 -9.51 -12.81 8.78
C TRP A 24 -8.07 -13.14 8.39
N GLN A 25 -7.91 -14.24 7.67
CA GLN A 25 -6.65 -14.64 7.05
C GLN A 25 -6.88 -14.82 5.54
N GLY A 26 -6.09 -14.11 4.73
CA GLY A 26 -6.24 -14.11 3.27
C GLY A 26 -6.92 -12.84 2.74
N LEU A 27 -7.66 -12.98 1.63
CA LEU A 27 -8.32 -11.87 0.95
C LEU A 27 -9.77 -11.72 1.43
N LYS A 28 -10.13 -10.52 1.89
CA LYS A 28 -11.51 -10.13 2.17
C LYS A 28 -12.09 -9.41 0.96
N THR A 29 -13.29 -9.78 0.50
CA THR A 29 -13.94 -9.21 -0.68
C THR A 29 -15.34 -8.66 -0.41
N ASP A 30 -15.82 -8.78 0.84
CA ASP A 30 -17.11 -8.27 1.30
C ASP A 30 -16.91 -7.08 2.25
N ASN A 31 -17.93 -6.24 2.40
CA ASN A 31 -17.94 -5.11 3.34
C ASN A 31 -16.73 -4.16 3.23
N LEU A 32 -16.20 -3.97 2.01
CA LEU A 32 -15.00 -3.16 1.78
C LEU A 32 -15.19 -1.69 2.16
N ASP A 33 -16.36 -1.12 1.86
CA ASP A 33 -16.69 0.28 2.19
C ASP A 33 -16.57 0.54 3.70
N TYR A 34 -16.98 -0.42 4.53
CA TYR A 34 -16.84 -0.32 5.98
C TYR A 34 -15.37 -0.27 6.42
N CYS A 35 -14.51 -1.09 5.81
CA CYS A 35 -13.08 -1.07 6.08
C CYS A 35 -12.43 0.25 5.62
N ILE A 36 -12.80 0.74 4.43
CA ILE A 36 -12.32 2.00 3.88
C ILE A 36 -12.74 3.17 4.78
N ASP A 37 -13.98 3.20 5.24
CA ASP A 37 -14.48 4.22 6.16
C ASP A 37 -13.75 4.20 7.51
N LEU A 38 -13.48 3.01 8.05
CA LEU A 38 -12.68 2.89 9.28
C LEU A 38 -11.28 3.47 9.08
N ILE A 39 -10.63 3.18 7.95
CA ILE A 39 -9.30 3.71 7.65
C ILE A 39 -9.35 5.24 7.55
N LYS A 40 -10.23 5.78 6.71
CA LYS A 40 -10.32 7.24 6.48
C LYS A 40 -10.63 8.05 7.73
N ASN A 41 -11.44 7.50 8.64
CA ASN A 41 -11.85 8.21 9.86
C ASN A 41 -10.93 8.01 11.06
N ASN A 42 -10.01 7.04 11.01
CA ASN A 42 -9.18 6.67 12.17
C ASN A 42 -7.69 6.52 11.84
N CYS A 43 -7.27 6.93 10.63
CA CYS A 43 -5.87 6.87 10.25
C CYS A 43 -5.05 7.95 10.94
N GLU A 44 -3.80 7.62 11.21
CA GLU A 44 -2.79 8.57 11.67
C GLU A 44 -1.46 8.31 10.96
N PHE A 45 -0.57 9.30 11.01
CA PHE A 45 0.78 9.19 10.48
C PHE A 45 1.77 8.92 11.59
N LYS A 46 2.57 7.86 11.44
CA LYS A 46 3.62 7.48 12.38
C LYS A 46 4.92 7.15 11.68
N ARG A 47 6.01 7.25 12.43
CA ARG A 47 7.35 6.87 11.97
C ARG A 47 7.38 5.39 11.59
N ARG A 48 7.80 5.08 10.36
CA ARG A 48 7.83 3.74 9.80
C ARG A 48 8.61 2.76 10.68
N GLY A 49 9.82 3.13 11.10
CA GLY A 49 10.69 2.25 11.86
C GLY A 49 10.07 1.76 13.18
N ASP A 50 9.21 2.57 13.80
CA ASP A 50 8.51 2.20 15.03
C ASP A 50 7.39 1.18 14.74
N MET A 51 6.76 1.28 13.56
CA MET A 51 5.58 0.51 13.16
C MET A 51 5.91 -0.85 12.55
N GLU A 52 7.16 -1.11 12.15
CA GLU A 52 7.59 -2.42 11.64
C GLU A 52 7.46 -3.53 12.69
N ASN A 53 7.50 -3.18 13.98
CA ASN A 53 7.46 -4.15 15.09
C ASN A 53 6.31 -3.93 16.08
N ASP A 54 5.44 -2.96 15.85
CA ASP A 54 4.32 -2.63 16.75
C ASP A 54 2.99 -3.24 16.24
N PRO A 55 2.51 -4.35 16.84
CA PRO A 55 1.28 -5.01 16.41
C PRO A 55 0.01 -4.23 16.80
N SER A 56 0.12 -3.18 17.62
CA SER A 56 -1.03 -2.34 17.98
C SER A 56 -1.49 -1.45 16.81
N PHE A 57 -0.70 -1.39 15.74
CA PHE A 57 -1.03 -0.68 14.50
C PHE A 57 -1.01 -1.61 13.29
N GLN A 58 -1.96 -1.38 12.40
CA GLN A 58 -1.96 -1.93 11.06
C GLN A 58 -1.45 -0.86 10.09
N GLN A 59 -0.36 -1.15 9.39
CA GLN A 59 0.14 -0.31 8.30
C GLN A 59 -0.79 -0.44 7.09
N ILE A 60 -1.18 0.69 6.49
CA ILE A 60 -2.04 0.72 5.30
C ILE A 60 -1.17 0.80 4.06
N ILE A 61 -1.15 -0.29 3.30
CA ILE A 61 -0.35 -0.45 2.07
C ILE A 61 -1.33 -0.63 0.90
N PRO A 62 -1.53 0.38 0.05
CA PRO A 62 -2.24 0.18 -1.20
C PRO A 62 -1.41 -0.73 -2.12
N TYR A 63 -2.10 -1.60 -2.86
CA TYR A 63 -1.49 -2.62 -3.68
C TYR A 63 -2.27 -2.78 -4.99
N ALA A 64 -1.69 -2.42 -6.14
CA ALA A 64 -2.31 -2.62 -7.46
C ALA A 64 -1.84 -3.92 -8.06
N LEU A 65 -2.82 -4.68 -8.53
CA LEU A 65 -2.64 -5.62 -9.61
C LEU A 65 -3.11 -4.93 -10.89
N PHE A 66 -2.36 -5.14 -11.98
CA PHE A 66 -2.76 -4.65 -13.29
C PHE A 66 -2.58 -5.74 -14.34
N ASN A 67 -3.49 -5.72 -15.31
CA ASN A 67 -3.56 -6.71 -16.36
C ASN A 67 -3.75 -6.03 -17.72
N TYR A 68 -3.32 -6.72 -18.76
CA TYR A 68 -3.67 -6.42 -20.14
C TYR A 68 -4.33 -7.66 -20.73
N LYS A 69 -5.62 -7.57 -21.04
CA LYS A 69 -6.47 -8.71 -21.43
C LYS A 69 -6.46 -9.78 -20.33
N ASP A 70 -6.03 -10.99 -20.66
CA ASP A 70 -5.95 -12.17 -19.79
C ASP A 70 -4.59 -12.34 -19.09
N LYS A 71 -3.67 -11.37 -19.23
CA LYS A 71 -2.32 -11.42 -18.66
C LYS A 71 -2.11 -10.42 -17.54
N TYR A 72 -1.55 -10.88 -16.43
CA TYR A 72 -1.13 -10.04 -15.31
C TYR A 72 0.34 -9.67 -15.43
N PHE A 73 0.66 -8.46 -14.97
CA PHE A 73 2.06 -8.06 -14.82
C PHE A 73 2.71 -8.80 -13.66
N VAL A 74 3.90 -9.34 -13.91
CA VAL A 74 4.72 -10.04 -12.93
C VAL A 74 6.15 -9.58 -13.11
N TYR A 75 6.86 -9.36 -12.00
CA TYR A 75 8.26 -8.97 -12.01
C TYR A 75 9.07 -9.75 -10.97
N LYS A 76 10.39 -9.67 -11.07
CA LYS A 76 11.32 -10.15 -10.04
C LYS A 76 12.14 -8.97 -9.57
N TYR A 77 12.50 -8.98 -8.29
CA TYR A 77 13.48 -8.02 -7.80
C TYR A 77 14.83 -8.29 -8.46
N LEU A 78 15.57 -7.21 -8.75
CA LEU A 78 16.96 -7.32 -9.16
C LEU A 78 17.78 -7.92 -8.00
N GLU A 79 18.84 -8.66 -8.29
CA GLU A 79 19.72 -9.27 -7.28
C GLU A 79 20.26 -8.24 -6.26
N ASN A 80 20.41 -6.98 -6.69
CA ASN A 80 20.90 -5.87 -5.87
C ASN A 80 19.78 -5.03 -5.24
N ALA A 81 18.52 -5.48 -5.26
CA ALA A 81 17.44 -4.79 -4.59
C ALA A 81 17.68 -4.76 -3.07
N GLY A 82 17.23 -3.66 -2.42
CA GLY A 82 17.34 -3.52 -0.97
C GLY A 82 16.53 -4.56 -0.21
N GLU A 83 15.46 -5.08 -0.80
CA GLU A 83 14.62 -6.14 -0.23
C GLU A 83 15.08 -7.52 -0.70
N LYS A 84 15.94 -8.15 0.12
CA LYS A 84 16.55 -9.44 -0.21
C LYS A 84 15.61 -10.63 -0.05
N ARG A 85 14.55 -10.52 0.76
CA ARG A 85 13.63 -11.66 1.02
C ARG A 85 12.87 -12.08 -0.24
N LEU A 86 12.72 -11.17 -1.19
CA LEU A 86 11.84 -11.32 -2.35
C LEU A 86 12.60 -11.54 -3.66
N VAL A 87 13.93 -11.56 -3.65
CA VAL A 87 14.79 -11.68 -4.85
C VAL A 87 14.53 -12.97 -5.64
N ASP A 88 14.28 -14.08 -4.94
CA ASP A 88 14.02 -15.38 -5.58
C ASP A 88 12.54 -15.61 -5.94
N HIS A 89 11.66 -14.64 -5.67
CA HIS A 89 10.23 -14.77 -5.87
C HIS A 89 9.74 -13.90 -7.05
N CYS A 90 8.74 -14.41 -7.76
CA CYS A 90 7.95 -13.61 -8.70
C CYS A 90 6.91 -12.81 -7.91
N GLN A 91 6.81 -11.52 -8.17
CA GLN A 91 5.82 -10.63 -7.57
C GLN A 91 4.71 -10.30 -8.54
N VAL A 92 3.48 -10.30 -8.02
CA VAL A 92 2.28 -9.92 -8.76
C VAL A 92 1.66 -8.70 -8.10
N GLY A 93 1.84 -7.55 -8.72
CA GLY A 93 1.34 -6.27 -8.22
C GLY A 93 2.40 -5.43 -7.53
N VAL A 94 2.11 -4.13 -7.45
CA VAL A 94 2.99 -3.09 -6.92
C VAL A 94 2.32 -2.39 -5.76
N GLY A 95 3.08 -1.98 -4.77
CA GLY A 95 2.53 -1.28 -3.62
C GLY A 95 3.60 -0.80 -2.66
N GLY A 96 3.22 0.13 -1.81
CA GLY A 96 4.11 0.77 -0.86
C GLY A 96 3.34 1.59 0.16
N HIS A 97 4.06 2.26 1.04
CA HIS A 97 3.46 3.02 2.14
C HIS A 97 2.80 4.29 1.63
N ILE A 98 1.66 4.67 2.22
CA ILE A 98 1.10 6.01 2.03
C ILE A 98 1.83 6.95 2.98
N ASN A 99 2.44 8.00 2.44
CA ASN A 99 3.25 8.95 3.19
C ASN A 99 2.45 10.21 3.55
N LYS A 100 2.88 10.91 4.60
CA LYS A 100 2.25 12.16 5.03
C LYS A 100 2.21 13.24 3.93
N ASP A 101 3.18 13.21 3.03
CA ASP A 101 3.28 14.14 1.90
C ASP A 101 2.23 13.82 0.80
N ASP A 102 1.56 12.66 0.85
CA ASP A 102 0.46 12.30 -0.05
C ASP A 102 -0.86 13.02 0.32
N ILE A 103 -0.89 13.77 1.44
CA ILE A 103 -2.04 14.60 1.80
C ILE A 103 -2.15 15.77 0.81
N ASN A 104 -3.17 15.71 -0.04
CA ASN A 104 -3.55 16.83 -0.90
C ASN A 104 -5.01 17.24 -0.65
N SER A 105 -5.26 18.56 -0.62
CA SER A 105 -6.57 19.11 -0.31
C SER A 105 -7.60 18.69 -1.37
N GLY A 106 -8.59 17.90 -0.96
CA GLY A 106 -9.71 17.49 -1.80
C GLY A 106 -9.51 16.21 -2.61
N GLN A 107 -8.39 15.50 -2.43
CA GLN A 107 -8.14 14.19 -3.07
C GLN A 107 -8.19 13.05 -2.05
N ASP A 108 -8.55 11.85 -2.51
CA ASP A 108 -8.52 10.65 -1.68
C ASP A 108 -7.06 10.22 -1.45
N ILE A 109 -6.64 10.23 -0.18
CA ILE A 109 -5.26 9.93 0.22
C ILE A 109 -4.84 8.51 -0.12
N LEU A 110 -5.76 7.54 -0.10
CA LEU A 110 -5.47 6.16 -0.46
C LEU A 110 -5.15 6.06 -1.95
N GLU A 111 -5.89 6.81 -2.78
CA GLU A 111 -5.64 6.88 -4.21
C GLU A 111 -4.35 7.65 -4.54
N GLN A 112 -4.09 8.76 -3.85
CA GLN A 112 -2.87 9.54 -4.08
C GLN A 112 -1.61 8.74 -3.75
N GLY A 113 -1.55 8.15 -2.56
CA GLY A 113 -0.41 7.31 -2.18
C GLY A 113 -0.24 6.13 -3.15
N MET A 114 -1.35 5.51 -3.57
CA MET A 114 -1.28 4.44 -4.55
C MET A 114 -0.73 4.88 -5.92
N MET A 115 -1.18 6.04 -6.41
CA MET A 115 -0.72 6.56 -7.69
C MET A 115 0.73 7.04 -7.64
N ARG A 116 1.19 7.57 -6.49
CA ARG A 116 2.62 7.87 -6.29
C ARG A 116 3.46 6.60 -6.40
N GLU A 117 3.13 5.56 -5.64
CA GLU A 117 3.84 4.27 -5.67
C GLU A 117 3.85 3.67 -7.09
N TRP A 118 2.72 3.70 -7.78
CA TRP A 118 2.64 3.30 -9.19
C TRP A 118 3.65 4.04 -10.07
N ASN A 119 3.72 5.37 -9.95
CA ASN A 119 4.61 6.19 -10.76
C ASN A 119 6.10 6.02 -10.39
N GLU A 120 6.40 5.57 -9.17
CA GLU A 120 7.77 5.27 -8.74
C GLU A 120 8.27 3.93 -9.31
N GLU A 121 7.41 2.91 -9.38
CA GLU A 121 7.80 1.56 -9.76
C GLU A 121 7.52 1.18 -11.23
N VAL A 122 6.59 1.88 -11.89
CA VAL A 122 6.09 1.47 -13.22
C VAL A 122 6.19 2.60 -14.25
N ASP A 123 7.07 2.45 -15.25
CA ASP A 123 7.03 3.25 -16.49
C ASP A 123 5.92 2.72 -17.41
N PHE A 124 4.69 3.19 -17.21
CA PHE A 124 3.53 2.83 -18.02
C PHE A 124 3.20 3.92 -19.04
N ARG A 125 3.29 3.59 -20.33
CA ARG A 125 2.98 4.50 -21.46
C ARG A 125 1.67 4.18 -22.18
N GLY A 126 0.86 3.28 -21.61
CA GLY A 126 -0.43 2.90 -22.16
C GLY A 126 -1.56 3.79 -21.65
N ASN A 127 -2.80 3.43 -22.02
CA ASN A 127 -4.00 4.05 -21.49
C ASN A 127 -4.58 3.20 -20.37
N LEU A 128 -4.84 3.80 -19.20
CA LEU A 128 -5.59 3.15 -18.13
C LEU A 128 -7.06 3.06 -18.55
N LEU A 129 -7.55 1.83 -18.75
CA LEU A 129 -8.92 1.60 -19.25
C LEU A 129 -9.96 1.62 -18.12
N GLN A 130 -9.60 1.08 -16.97
CA GLN A 130 -10.50 0.96 -15.82
C GLN A 130 -9.69 0.79 -14.53
N LYS A 131 -10.23 1.30 -13.43
CA LYS A 131 -9.80 1.03 -12.06
C LYS A 131 -10.93 0.29 -11.33
N LYS A 132 -10.58 -0.73 -10.56
CA LYS A 132 -11.50 -1.46 -9.66
C LYS A 132 -10.88 -1.47 -8.27
N LEU A 133 -11.72 -1.21 -7.26
CA LEU A 133 -11.42 -1.40 -5.85
C LEU A 133 -11.98 -2.75 -5.40
#